data_AF-A0A101WW80-F1
#
_entry.id   AF-A0A101WW80-F1
#
_cell.length_a   1.000
_cell.length_b   1.000
_cell.length_c   1.000
_cell.angle_alpha   90.00
_cell.angle_beta   90.00
_cell.angle_gamma   90.00
#
_symmetry.space_group_name_H-M   'P 1'
#
loop_
_entity.id
_entity.type
_entity.pdbx_description
1 polymer ?
#
loop_
_entity_poly.entity_id
_entity_poly.type
_entity_poly.pdbx_seq_one_letter_code
_entity_poly.pdbx_strand_id
1 'polypeptide(L)'
;MLTLRYLLAVVAAVAATAAAAVAVSNAFRSSQAPLASAAMSIIAGGTAHLDTPVAVRQYLAYYHYAGGRWILANSTGLPVYVLGLGQCPPSIASLLGKTYAARNATVVLTDCVLIMPWVEGNAITHYAATCRSGTDFRPEAAEVEASGVEVRLVLVNC
;
A
#
# COMPACT_ATOMS: atom_id res chain seq x y z
N MET A 1 -19.12 25.88 40.17
CA MET A 1 -18.80 27.10 39.39
C MET A 1 -17.53 26.84 38.58
N LEU A 2 -17.64 26.58 37.28
CA LEU A 2 -16.47 26.63 36.41
C LEU A 2 -16.01 28.09 36.35
N THR A 3 -14.83 28.38 36.87
CA THR A 3 -14.27 29.73 36.82
C THR A 3 -13.78 30.04 35.40
N LEU A 4 -13.80 31.30 34.99
CA LEU A 4 -13.34 31.78 33.67
C LEU A 4 -11.96 31.20 33.28
N ARG A 5 -11.08 30.99 34.27
CA ARG A 5 -9.75 30.38 34.09
C ARG A 5 -9.80 28.93 33.61
N TYR A 6 -10.75 28.14 34.11
CA TYR A 6 -10.94 26.76 33.67
C TYR A 6 -11.44 26.68 32.22
N LEU A 7 -12.35 27.58 31.83
CA LEU A 7 -12.83 27.66 30.45
C LEU A 7 -11.68 28.02 29.49
N LEU A 8 -10.86 29.01 29.84
CA LEU A 8 -9.69 29.39 29.03
C LEU A 8 -8.67 28.25 28.90
N ALA A 9 -8.41 27.50 29.99
CA ALA A 9 -7.50 26.36 29.95
C ALA A 9 -8.03 25.23 29.03
N VAL A 10 -9.33 24.96 29.06
CA VAL A 10 -9.95 23.97 28.18
C VAL A 10 -9.88 24.40 26.71
N VAL A 11 -10.16 25.68 26.41
CA VAL A 11 -10.04 26.20 25.04
C VAL A 11 -8.60 26.12 24.53
N ALA A 12 -7.61 26.47 25.36
CA ALA A 12 -6.20 26.38 24.99
C ALA A 12 -5.77 24.93 24.72
N ALA A 13 -6.22 23.98 25.54
CA ALA A 13 -5.94 22.56 25.35
C ALA A 13 -6.54 22.04 24.03
N VAL A 14 -7.80 22.37 23.74
CA VAL A 14 -8.47 21.98 22.48
C VAL A 14 -7.76 22.59 21.26
N ALA A 15 -7.36 23.87 21.34
CA ALA A 15 -6.62 24.53 20.27
C ALA A 15 -5.25 23.86 20.03
N ALA A 16 -4.54 23.46 21.08
CA ALA A 16 -3.27 22.75 20.96
C ALA A 16 -3.45 21.36 20.31
N THR A 17 -4.49 20.62 20.69
CA THR A 17 -4.80 19.32 20.06
C THR A 17 -5.18 19.48 18.59
N ALA A 18 -5.99 20.50 18.25
CA ALA A 18 -6.36 20.79 16.87
C ALA A 18 -5.12 21.17 16.02
N ALA A 19 -4.23 22.02 16.55
CA ALA A 19 -2.99 22.38 15.88
C ALA A 19 -2.07 21.17 15.65
N ALA A 20 -1.95 20.29 16.64
CA ALA A 20 -1.18 19.05 16.49
C ALA A 20 -1.78 18.13 15.41
N ALA A 21 -3.11 17.97 15.39
CA ALA A 21 -3.80 17.17 14.37
C ALA A 21 -3.61 17.75 12.95
N VAL A 22 -3.66 19.08 12.80
CA VAL A 22 -3.41 19.75 11.52
C VAL A 22 -1.97 19.59 11.07
N ALA A 23 -1.00 19.77 11.99
CA ALA A 23 0.42 19.59 11.68
C ALA A 23 0.71 18.14 11.21
N VAL A 24 0.15 17.17 11.92
CA VAL A 24 0.23 15.74 11.58
C VAL A 24 -0.42 15.47 10.22
N SER A 25 -1.63 16.00 9.97
CA SER A 25 -2.30 15.85 8.67
C SER A 25 -1.54 16.48 7.50
N ASN A 26 -0.87 17.62 7.72
CA ASN A 26 -0.06 18.26 6.68
C ASN A 26 1.23 17.49 6.41
N ALA A 27 1.89 16.98 7.46
CA ALA A 27 3.03 16.08 7.31
C ALA A 27 2.64 14.84 6.49
N PHE A 28 1.48 14.26 6.76
CA PHE A 28 0.95 13.12 6.01
C PHE A 28 0.71 13.41 4.52
N ARG A 29 0.10 14.55 4.19
CA ARG A 29 -0.06 14.97 2.79
C ARG A 29 1.30 15.14 2.10
N SER A 30 2.31 15.61 2.82
CA SER A 30 3.67 15.73 2.30
C SER A 30 4.33 14.36 2.07
N SER A 31 4.05 13.36 2.91
CA SER A 31 4.62 12.00 2.80
C SER A 31 3.97 11.12 1.73
N GLN A 32 2.78 11.47 1.25
CA GLN A 32 2.08 10.72 0.19
C GLN A 32 2.84 10.72 -1.14
N ALA A 33 3.40 11.85 -1.55
CA ALA A 33 4.12 11.96 -2.81
C ALA A 33 5.40 11.09 -2.84
N PRO A 34 6.25 11.09 -1.80
CA PRO A 34 7.36 10.15 -1.67
C PRO A 34 6.94 8.68 -1.66
N LEU A 35 5.84 8.32 -0.97
CA LEU A 35 5.35 6.94 -0.95
C LEU A 35 4.84 6.49 -2.33
N ALA A 36 4.11 7.35 -3.03
CA ALA A 36 3.63 7.07 -4.37
C ALA A 36 4.77 6.94 -5.38
N SER A 37 5.80 7.80 -5.28
CA SER A 37 6.98 7.71 -6.15
C SER A 37 7.80 6.45 -5.86
N ALA A 38 7.96 6.07 -4.59
CA ALA A 38 8.61 4.82 -4.22
C ALA A 38 7.87 3.60 -4.78
N ALA A 39 6.53 3.57 -4.64
CA ALA A 39 5.70 2.52 -5.20
C ALA A 39 5.82 2.43 -6.73
N MET A 40 5.80 3.57 -7.44
CA MET A 40 5.99 3.61 -8.90
C MET A 40 7.37 3.12 -9.31
N SER A 41 8.43 3.49 -8.58
CA SER A 41 9.79 3.00 -8.84
C SER A 41 9.86 1.48 -8.67
N ILE A 42 9.30 0.94 -7.58
CA ILE A 42 9.21 -0.51 -7.33
C ILE A 42 8.47 -1.24 -8.45
N ILE A 43 7.33 -0.70 -8.91
CA ILE A 43 6.56 -1.27 -10.02
C ILE A 43 7.39 -1.31 -11.31
N ALA A 44 8.17 -0.26 -11.57
CA ALA A 44 9.08 -0.19 -12.71
C ALA A 44 10.34 -1.07 -12.57
N GLY A 45 10.50 -1.80 -11.46
CA GLY A 45 11.70 -2.58 -11.16
C GLY A 45 12.90 -1.73 -10.73
N GLY A 46 12.67 -0.45 -10.44
CA GLY A 46 13.67 0.47 -9.93
C GLY A 46 13.83 0.40 -8.42
N THR A 47 14.98 0.87 -7.93
CA THR A 47 15.19 1.05 -6.49
C THR A 47 14.46 2.30 -6.00
N ALA A 48 14.03 2.32 -4.74
CA ALA A 48 13.44 3.49 -4.10
C ALA A 48 14.10 3.77 -2.76
N HIS A 49 14.36 5.04 -2.48
CA HIS A 49 14.83 5.50 -1.19
C HIS A 49 13.82 6.48 -0.60
N LEU A 50 13.56 6.35 0.70
CA LEU A 50 12.77 7.27 1.50
C LEU A 50 13.62 7.77 2.67
N ASP A 51 13.60 9.08 2.90
CA ASP A 51 14.40 9.72 3.96
C ASP A 51 14.01 9.27 5.38
N THR A 52 12.82 8.69 5.53
CA THR A 52 12.30 8.18 6.81
C THR A 52 11.84 6.73 6.65
N PRO A 53 12.08 5.86 7.66
CA PRO A 53 11.60 4.49 7.62
C PRO A 53 10.07 4.45 7.54
N VAL A 54 9.55 3.65 6.61
CA VAL A 54 8.10 3.46 6.45
C VAL A 54 7.72 2.02 6.72
N ALA A 55 6.56 1.85 7.37
CA ALA A 55 6.02 0.53 7.64
C ALA A 55 5.67 -0.19 6.33
N VAL A 56 5.89 -1.50 6.31
CA VAL A 56 5.58 -2.37 5.19
C VAL A 56 4.57 -3.41 5.65
N ARG A 57 3.48 -3.53 4.91
CA ARG A 57 2.42 -4.49 5.18
C ARG A 57 2.16 -5.33 3.94
N GLN A 58 2.01 -6.62 4.14
CA GLN A 58 1.62 -7.54 3.06
C GLN A 58 0.20 -8.03 3.31
N TYR A 59 -0.59 -8.08 2.25
CA TYR A 59 -1.91 -8.69 2.27
C TYR A 59 -1.92 -9.87 1.31
N LEU A 60 -2.32 -11.03 1.81
CA LEU A 60 -2.63 -12.17 0.97
C LEU A 60 -4.00 -11.97 0.32
N ALA A 61 -4.04 -12.14 -0.99
CA ALA A 61 -5.24 -12.15 -1.81
C ALA A 61 -5.13 -13.26 -2.85
N TYR A 62 -6.17 -13.43 -3.67
CA TYR A 62 -6.22 -14.49 -4.66
C TYR A 62 -6.81 -13.98 -5.96
N TYR A 63 -6.15 -14.28 -7.08
CA TYR A 63 -6.77 -14.10 -8.39
C TYR A 63 -7.47 -15.39 -8.81
N HIS A 64 -8.76 -15.30 -9.11
CA HIS A 64 -9.48 -16.38 -9.77
C HIS A 64 -10.05 -15.90 -11.11
N TYR A 65 -10.16 -16.80 -12.07
CA TYR A 65 -10.70 -16.50 -13.38
C TYR A 65 -12.19 -16.84 -13.42
N ALA A 66 -13.03 -15.83 -13.62
CA ALA A 66 -14.48 -16.00 -13.66
C ALA A 66 -15.11 -15.02 -14.65
N GLY A 67 -16.06 -15.50 -15.46
CA GLY A 67 -16.76 -14.66 -16.45
C GLY A 67 -15.82 -14.03 -17.48
N GLY A 68 -14.75 -14.72 -17.88
CA GLY A 68 -13.81 -14.24 -18.89
C GLY A 68 -12.77 -13.21 -18.40
N ARG A 69 -12.66 -12.99 -17.08
CA ARG A 69 -11.68 -12.07 -16.50
C ARG A 69 -11.11 -12.57 -15.19
N TRP A 70 -9.91 -12.09 -14.85
CA TRP A 70 -9.30 -12.29 -13.55
C TRP A 70 -9.93 -11.37 -12.50
N ILE A 71 -10.28 -11.88 -11.33
CA ILE A 71 -10.91 -11.10 -10.27
C ILE A 71 -10.16 -11.35 -8.96
N LEU A 72 -9.76 -10.27 -8.29
CA LEU A 72 -9.10 -10.31 -7.00
C LEU A 72 -10.12 -10.68 -5.89
N ALA A 73 -9.81 -11.69 -5.10
CA ALA A 73 -10.65 -12.29 -4.07
C ALA A 73 -9.87 -12.52 -2.77
N ASN A 74 -10.59 -12.88 -1.70
CA ASN A 74 -10.03 -13.07 -0.37
C ASN A 74 -9.60 -14.50 -0.03
N SER A 75 -10.09 -15.52 -0.73
CA SER A 75 -9.86 -16.91 -0.30
C SER A 75 -9.66 -17.95 -1.41
N THR A 76 -9.93 -17.62 -2.66
CA THR A 76 -10.04 -18.64 -3.72
C THR A 76 -9.29 -18.19 -4.98
N GLY A 77 -8.44 -19.07 -5.52
CA GLY A 77 -7.69 -18.84 -6.75
C GLY A 77 -6.17 -18.97 -6.58
N LEU A 78 -5.43 -18.36 -7.50
CA LEU A 78 -3.97 -18.23 -7.46
C LEU A 78 -3.58 -17.23 -6.36
N PRO A 79 -2.77 -17.62 -5.37
CA PRO A 79 -2.37 -16.73 -4.29
C PRO A 79 -1.46 -15.62 -4.82
N VAL A 80 -1.74 -14.40 -4.41
CA VAL A 80 -0.98 -13.19 -4.75
C VAL A 80 -0.83 -12.29 -3.53
N TYR A 81 0.23 -11.48 -3.54
CA TYR A 81 0.51 -10.54 -2.46
C TYR A 81 0.32 -9.10 -2.93
N VAL A 82 -0.37 -8.31 -2.09
CA VAL A 82 -0.46 -6.86 -2.20
C VAL A 82 0.58 -6.27 -1.24
N LEU A 83 1.42 -5.38 -1.75
CA LEU A 83 2.41 -4.67 -0.95
C LEU A 83 1.86 -3.32 -0.52
N GLY A 84 1.85 -3.02 0.78
CA GLY A 84 1.50 -1.72 1.33
C GLY A 84 2.71 -1.02 1.94
N LEU A 85 2.87 0.26 1.61
CA LEU A 85 3.89 1.15 2.14
C LEU A 85 3.21 2.26 2.96
N GLY A 86 3.70 2.50 4.18
CA GLY A 86 3.14 3.50 5.10
C GLY A 86 2.13 2.90 6.10
N GLN A 87 1.22 3.74 6.58
CA GLN A 87 0.21 3.34 7.58
C GLN A 87 -1.01 2.70 6.91
N CYS A 88 -0.85 1.44 6.52
CA CYS A 88 -1.87 0.71 5.79
C CYS A 88 -2.96 0.09 6.69
N PRO A 89 -4.23 0.08 6.25
CA PRO A 89 -5.36 -0.39 7.04
C PRO A 89 -5.25 -1.89 7.37
N PRO A 90 -5.93 -2.40 8.40
CA PRO A 90 -5.89 -3.83 8.72
C PRO A 90 -6.48 -4.72 7.61
N SER A 91 -7.36 -4.17 6.77
CA SER A 91 -8.05 -4.89 5.70
C SER A 91 -8.13 -4.06 4.43
N ILE A 92 -8.11 -4.75 3.29
CA ILE A 92 -8.27 -4.20 1.93
C ILE A 92 -9.56 -4.71 1.27
N ALA A 93 -10.55 -5.14 2.06
CA ALA A 93 -11.79 -5.74 1.55
C ALA A 93 -12.52 -4.88 0.49
N SER A 94 -12.46 -3.54 0.61
CA SER A 94 -13.04 -2.60 -0.35
C SER A 94 -12.34 -2.55 -1.71
N LEU A 95 -11.16 -3.18 -1.83
CA LEU A 95 -10.36 -3.28 -3.04
C LEU A 95 -10.49 -4.64 -3.74
N LEU A 96 -11.23 -5.58 -3.15
CA LEU A 96 -11.56 -6.87 -3.75
C LEU A 96 -12.66 -6.74 -4.82
N GLY A 97 -12.87 -7.82 -5.57
CA GLY A 97 -13.88 -7.87 -6.65
C GLY A 97 -13.48 -7.10 -7.91
N LYS A 98 -12.21 -6.70 -8.01
CA LYS A 98 -11.67 -5.89 -9.11
C LYS A 98 -10.58 -6.64 -9.86
N THR A 99 -10.36 -6.23 -11.09
CA THR A 99 -9.20 -6.60 -11.90
C THR A 99 -8.28 -5.40 -11.97
N TYR A 100 -7.01 -5.59 -11.61
CA TYR A 100 -5.99 -4.55 -11.74
C TYR A 100 -5.12 -4.82 -12.97
N ALA A 101 -4.70 -3.74 -13.61
CA ALA A 101 -3.72 -3.70 -14.70
C ALA A 101 -2.53 -2.83 -14.23
N ALA A 102 -1.39 -2.92 -14.91
CA ALA A 102 -0.19 -2.14 -14.54
C ALA A 102 -0.50 -0.64 -14.34
N ARG A 103 -1.33 -0.06 -15.23
CA ARG A 103 -1.72 1.37 -15.19
C ARG A 103 -2.52 1.81 -13.97
N ASN A 104 -3.15 0.89 -13.23
CA ASN A 104 -3.97 1.21 -12.05
C ASN A 104 -3.63 0.33 -10.84
N ALA A 105 -2.46 -0.31 -10.85
CA ALA A 105 -1.97 -1.15 -9.76
C ALA A 105 -1.60 -0.36 -8.51
N THR A 106 -1.32 0.95 -8.62
CA THR A 106 -1.04 1.81 -7.46
C THR A 106 -2.33 2.39 -6.90
N VAL A 107 -2.63 2.10 -5.63
CA VAL A 107 -3.79 2.64 -4.91
C VAL A 107 -3.31 3.45 -3.72
N VAL A 108 -3.68 4.74 -3.66
CA VAL A 108 -3.35 5.63 -2.55
C VAL A 108 -4.53 5.71 -1.59
N LEU A 109 -4.30 5.38 -0.33
CA LEU A 109 -5.26 5.41 0.78
C LEU A 109 -4.70 6.27 1.91
N THR A 110 -4.98 7.57 1.90
CA THR A 110 -4.50 8.53 2.92
C THR A 110 -2.99 8.35 3.19
N ASP A 111 -2.61 7.60 4.22
CA ASP A 111 -1.21 7.43 4.67
C ASP A 111 -0.58 6.11 4.19
N CYS A 112 -1.22 5.44 3.24
CA CYS A 112 -0.82 4.16 2.70
C CYS A 112 -0.82 4.20 1.18
N VAL A 113 0.21 3.63 0.57
CA VAL A 113 0.23 3.33 -0.86
C VAL A 113 0.31 1.82 -1.02
N LEU A 114 -0.67 1.26 -1.73
CA LEU A 114 -0.74 -0.15 -2.07
C LEU A 114 -0.27 -0.36 -3.51
N ILE A 115 0.60 -1.34 -3.69
CA ILE A 115 0.93 -1.94 -4.97
C ILE A 115 0.09 -3.21 -5.09
N MET A 116 -0.98 -3.12 -5.87
CA MET A 116 -1.92 -4.19 -6.13
C MET A 116 -1.31 -5.19 -7.13
N PRO A 117 -1.57 -6.49 -6.97
CA PRO A 117 -1.23 -7.47 -7.99
C PRO A 117 -2.08 -7.19 -9.22
N TRP A 118 -1.49 -7.30 -10.40
CA TRP A 118 -2.13 -6.93 -11.66
C TRP A 118 -1.93 -7.99 -12.73
N VAL A 119 -2.79 -7.95 -13.73
CA VAL A 119 -2.81 -8.91 -14.82
C VAL A 119 -2.59 -8.20 -16.15
N GLU A 120 -1.75 -8.78 -16.99
CA GLU A 120 -1.53 -8.35 -18.36
C GLU A 120 -1.41 -9.58 -19.27
N GLY A 121 -2.33 -9.71 -20.22
CA GLY A 121 -2.45 -10.93 -21.02
C GLY A 121 -2.67 -12.16 -20.14
N ASN A 122 -1.69 -13.06 -20.16
CA ASN A 122 -1.70 -14.31 -19.39
C ASN A 122 -0.68 -14.29 -18.23
N ALA A 123 -0.16 -13.11 -17.88
CA ALA A 123 0.79 -12.93 -16.79
C ALA A 123 0.13 -12.23 -15.60
N ILE A 124 0.40 -12.72 -14.40
CA ILE A 124 0.01 -12.11 -13.13
C ILE A 124 1.26 -11.63 -12.42
N THR A 125 1.39 -10.33 -12.20
CA THR A 125 2.47 -9.74 -11.41
C THR A 125 1.98 -9.42 -10.00
N HIS A 126 2.73 -9.81 -8.97
CA HIS A 126 2.44 -9.50 -7.58
C HIS A 126 3.71 -9.20 -6.78
N TYR A 127 3.55 -8.62 -5.59
CA TYR A 127 4.66 -8.04 -4.84
C TYR A 127 4.66 -8.57 -3.41
N ALA A 128 5.79 -9.13 -2.99
CA ALA A 128 6.04 -9.52 -1.59
C ALA A 128 7.24 -8.75 -1.08
N ALA A 129 7.34 -8.57 0.24
CA ALA A 129 8.50 -7.92 0.87
C ALA A 129 9.17 -8.86 1.87
N THR A 130 10.47 -8.71 2.05
CA THR A 130 11.22 -9.44 3.09
C THR A 130 11.25 -8.69 4.41
N CYS A 131 10.88 -7.40 4.42
CA CYS A 131 10.90 -6.54 5.58
C CYS A 131 9.49 -6.18 6.11
N ARG A 132 9.43 -5.64 7.34
CA ARG A 132 8.23 -5.02 7.92
C ARG A 132 8.31 -3.49 8.00
N SER A 133 9.48 -2.92 7.76
CA SER A 133 9.75 -1.49 7.72
C SER A 133 11.08 -1.26 7.00
N GLY A 134 11.24 -0.16 6.27
CA GLY A 134 12.50 0.16 5.59
C GLY A 134 12.56 1.56 4.99
N THR A 135 13.75 1.97 4.58
CA THR A 135 14.03 3.21 3.83
C THR A 135 14.42 2.92 2.40
N ASP A 136 15.10 1.80 2.16
CA ASP A 136 15.67 1.42 0.88
C ASP A 136 14.96 0.19 0.34
N PHE A 137 14.28 0.33 -0.79
CA PHE A 137 13.51 -0.74 -1.41
C PHE A 137 14.18 -1.17 -2.72
N ARG A 138 14.48 -2.45 -2.82
CA ARG A 138 15.16 -3.08 -3.97
C ARG A 138 14.32 -4.23 -4.49
N PRO A 139 13.55 -4.03 -5.58
CA PRO A 139 12.76 -5.09 -6.18
C PRO A 139 13.64 -6.05 -6.98
N GLU A 140 13.34 -7.34 -6.88
CA GLU A 140 13.92 -8.42 -7.68
C GLU A 140 12.77 -9.30 -8.19
N ALA A 141 12.69 -9.49 -9.50
CA ALA A 141 11.61 -10.26 -10.10
C ALA A 141 12.02 -11.71 -10.33
N ALA A 142 11.13 -12.63 -9.96
CA ALA A 142 11.20 -14.04 -10.31
C ALA A 142 9.92 -14.42 -11.05
N GLU A 143 10.07 -15.17 -12.15
CA GLU A 143 8.98 -15.60 -13.01
C GLU A 143 8.86 -17.12 -12.96
N VAL A 144 7.64 -17.62 -12.77
CA VAL A 144 7.31 -19.04 -12.72
C VAL A 144 6.00 -19.25 -13.47
N GLU A 145 5.95 -20.25 -14.34
CA GLU A 145 4.70 -20.65 -14.97
C GLU A 145 3.94 -21.64 -14.08
N ALA A 146 2.67 -21.34 -13.79
CA ALA A 146 1.81 -22.18 -12.96
C ALA A 146 0.44 -22.35 -13.64
N SER A 147 0.08 -23.60 -13.94
CA SER A 147 -1.22 -23.95 -14.57
C SER A 147 -1.47 -23.19 -15.89
N GLY A 148 -0.42 -22.98 -16.69
CA GLY A 148 -0.50 -22.26 -17.97
C GLY A 148 -0.72 -20.75 -17.80
N VAL A 149 -0.45 -20.19 -16.62
CA VAL A 149 -0.43 -18.75 -16.32
C VAL A 149 0.98 -18.39 -15.89
N GLU A 150 1.53 -17.33 -16.46
CA GLU A 150 2.82 -16.82 -16.03
C GLU A 150 2.64 -16.02 -14.73
N VAL A 151 3.37 -16.38 -13.68
CA VAL A 151 3.30 -15.71 -12.38
C VAL A 151 4.64 -15.05 -12.11
N ARG A 152 4.61 -13.71 -12.05
CA ARG A 152 5.76 -12.88 -11.76
C ARG A 152 5.68 -12.38 -10.32
N LEU A 153 6.52 -12.91 -9.46
CA LEU A 153 6.70 -12.42 -8.10
C LEU A 153 7.83 -11.40 -8.08
N VAL A 154 7.52 -10.17 -7.68
CA VAL A 154 8.53 -9.16 -7.35
C VAL A 154 8.78 -9.18 -5.85
N LEU A 155 9.95 -9.66 -5.45
CA LEU A 155 10.41 -9.63 -4.08
C LEU A 155 11.08 -8.29 -3.80
N VAL A 156 10.55 -7.54 -2.84
CA VAL A 156 11.07 -6.23 -2.44
C VAL A 156 11.92 -6.40 -1.20
N ASN A 157 13.22 -6.20 -1.36
CA ASN A 157 14.18 -6.18 -0.26
C ASN A 157 14.29 -4.78 0.33
N CYS A 158 14.35 -4.77 1.66
CA CYS A 158 14.44 -3.61 2.54
C CYS A 158 15.03 -4.10 3.87
#